data_AF-A0A7J2H7C2-F1
#
_entry.id   AF-A0A7J2H7C2-F1
#
_cell.length_a   1.000
_cell.length_b   1.000
_cell.length_c   1.000
_cell.angle_alpha   90.00
_cell.angle_beta   90.00
_cell.angle_gamma   90.00
#
_symmetry.space_group_name_H-M   'P 1'
#
loop_
_entity.id
_entity.type
_entity.pdbx_description
1 polymer ?
#
loop_
_entity_poly.entity_id
_entity_poly.type
_entity_poly.pdbx_seq_one_letter_code
_entity_poly.pdbx_strand_id
1 'polypeptide(L)'
;IIPGGYSPDYLRIDEKVLSFVKRMYEMGKVVAAICHGPQVLISAGLVKGKRVTAYKAVKDDLINAGAMFENVPAVRDGNLITGRVPDDLPEFCQLIISALSEE
;
A
#
# COMPACT_ATOMS: atom_id res chain seq x y z
N ILE A 1 8.35 -2.12 -2.23
CA ILE A 1 7.92 -1.10 -1.24
C ILE A 1 7.69 0.22 -1.98
N ILE A 2 6.59 0.92 -1.70
CA ILE A 2 6.19 2.19 -2.33
C ILE A 2 6.19 3.27 -1.23
N PRO A 3 7.21 4.15 -1.19
CA PRO A 3 7.27 5.25 -0.23
C PRO A 3 6.16 6.28 -0.44
N GLY A 4 5.98 7.16 0.55
CA GLY A 4 5.06 8.30 0.46
C GLY A 4 5.68 9.55 -0.17
N GLY A 5 5.25 10.72 0.31
CA GLY A 5 5.58 12.01 -0.30
C GLY A 5 4.80 12.22 -1.60
N TYR A 6 5.34 13.02 -2.51
CA TYR A 6 4.70 13.31 -3.80
C TYR A 6 5.09 12.33 -4.92
N SER A 7 6.08 11.47 -4.71
CA SER A 7 6.48 10.46 -5.72
C SER A 7 5.29 9.59 -6.19
N PRO A 8 4.40 9.09 -5.31
CA PRO A 8 3.23 8.30 -5.72
C PRO A 8 2.30 9.00 -6.73
N ASP A 9 2.18 10.33 -6.66
CA ASP A 9 1.32 11.10 -7.56
C ASP A 9 1.85 11.09 -9.01
N TYR A 10 3.17 11.12 -9.19
CA TYR A 10 3.80 10.94 -10.50
C TYR A 10 3.80 9.49 -10.96
N LEU A 11 4.02 8.54 -10.04
CA LEU A 11 4.14 7.12 -10.36
C LEU A 11 2.79 6.47 -10.71
N ARG A 12 1.68 6.96 -10.15
CA ARG A 12 0.35 6.37 -10.33
C ARG A 12 -0.24 6.55 -11.73
N ILE A 13 0.40 7.36 -12.59
CA ILE A 13 0.03 7.55 -13.99
C ILE A 13 1.00 6.87 -14.96
N ASP A 14 2.06 6.22 -14.47
CA ASP A 14 3.01 5.47 -15.28
C ASP A 14 2.57 4.01 -15.41
N GLU A 15 2.10 3.62 -16.60
CA GLU A 15 1.63 2.27 -16.91
C GLU A 15 2.66 1.17 -16.64
N LYS A 16 3.96 1.45 -16.79
CA LYS A 16 5.02 0.47 -16.48
C LYS A 16 5.11 0.23 -14.98
N VAL A 17 4.95 1.28 -14.18
CA VAL A 17 4.92 1.18 -12.72
C VAL A 17 3.68 0.42 -12.26
N LEU A 18 2.50 0.77 -12.78
CA LEU A 18 1.25 0.08 -12.44
C LEU A 18 1.32 -1.41 -12.79
N SER A 19 1.79 -1.72 -14.00
CA SER A 19 1.97 -3.11 -14.47
C SER A 19 2.98 -3.88 -13.61
N PHE A 20 4.09 -3.25 -13.22
CA PHE A 20 5.09 -3.86 -12.35
C PHE A 20 4.48 -4.19 -10.98
N VAL A 21 3.83 -3.23 -10.32
CA VAL A 21 3.24 -3.42 -8.99
C VAL A 21 2.17 -4.51 -9.02
N LYS A 22 1.29 -4.50 -10.03
CA LYS A 22 0.27 -5.53 -10.23
C LYS A 22 0.88 -6.92 -10.41
N ARG A 23 1.91 -7.06 -11.26
CA ARG A 23 2.61 -8.33 -11.45
C ARG A 23 3.24 -8.86 -10.16
N MET A 24 3.89 -7.98 -9.38
CA MET A 24 4.48 -8.39 -8.10
C MET A 24 3.42 -8.89 -7.13
N TYR A 25 2.27 -8.21 -7.07
CA TYR A 25 1.13 -8.64 -6.26
C TYR A 25 0.58 -10.01 -6.69
N GLU A 26 0.36 -10.21 -8.00
CA GLU A 26 -0.14 -11.46 -8.58
C GLU A 26 0.83 -12.64 -8.40
N MET A 27 2.13 -12.38 -8.37
CA MET A 27 3.16 -13.38 -8.04
C MET A 27 3.22 -13.75 -6.55
N GLY A 28 2.31 -13.23 -5.72
CA GLY A 28 2.29 -13.47 -4.27
C GLY A 28 3.42 -12.77 -3.51
N LYS A 29 4.15 -11.83 -4.14
CA LYS A 29 5.24 -11.12 -3.48
C LYS A 29 4.70 -10.07 -2.52
N VAL A 30 5.49 -9.76 -1.49
CA VAL A 30 5.15 -8.70 -0.53
C VAL A 30 5.12 -7.34 -1.25
N VAL A 31 3.96 -6.69 -1.24
CA VAL A 31 3.76 -5.34 -1.77
C VAL A 31 3.40 -4.43 -0.59
N ALA A 32 4.33 -3.55 -0.24
CA ALA A 32 4.14 -2.62 0.87
C ALA A 32 4.08 -1.16 0.40
N ALA A 33 3.19 -0.34 0.99
CA ALA A 33 3.06 1.08 0.67
C ALA A 33 2.74 1.95 1.89
N ILE A 34 3.37 3.11 2.04
CA ILE A 34 3.19 3.96 3.23
C ILE A 34 2.83 5.41 2.87
N CYS A 35 2.06 6.08 3.73
CA CYS A 35 1.69 7.48 3.59
C CYS A 35 0.87 7.72 2.33
N HIS A 36 1.45 8.33 1.28
CA HIS A 36 0.78 8.51 -0.01
C HIS A 36 1.00 7.34 -0.98
N GLY A 37 1.91 6.40 -0.67
CA GLY A 37 2.21 5.23 -1.48
C GLY A 37 0.97 4.45 -1.96
N PRO A 38 -0.09 4.28 -1.12
CA PRO A 38 -1.33 3.62 -1.54
C PRO A 38 -2.03 4.24 -2.76
N GLN A 39 -1.75 5.49 -3.16
CA GLN A 39 -2.27 6.06 -4.41
C GLN A 39 -1.88 5.24 -5.66
N VAL A 40 -0.69 4.64 -5.66
CA VAL A 40 -0.24 3.73 -6.72
C VAL A 40 -1.05 2.43 -6.68
N LEU A 41 -1.36 1.92 -5.49
CA LEU A 41 -2.17 0.69 -5.32
C LEU A 41 -3.62 0.90 -5.79
N ILE A 42 -4.19 2.08 -5.53
CA ILE A 42 -5.51 2.47 -6.05
C ILE A 42 -5.50 2.40 -7.58
N SER A 43 -4.52 3.05 -8.21
CA SER A 43 -4.44 3.18 -9.67
C SER A 43 -4.07 1.85 -10.33
N ALA A 44 -3.36 0.97 -9.63
CA ALA A 44 -3.10 -0.41 -10.05
C ALA A 44 -4.31 -1.35 -9.86
N GLY A 45 -5.42 -0.87 -9.25
CA GLY A 45 -6.63 -1.65 -9.03
C GLY A 45 -6.51 -2.73 -7.95
N LEU A 46 -5.59 -2.56 -6.99
CA LEU A 46 -5.22 -3.61 -6.02
C LEU A 46 -5.91 -3.50 -4.65
N VAL A 47 -6.71 -2.45 -4.42
CA VAL A 47 -7.24 -2.13 -3.08
C VAL A 47 -8.68 -2.59 -2.86
N LYS A 48 -9.40 -3.00 -3.91
CA LYS A 48 -10.82 -3.37 -3.80
C LYS A 48 -11.01 -4.59 -2.89
N GLY A 49 -11.81 -4.42 -1.83
CA GLY A 49 -12.06 -5.46 -0.83
C GLY A 49 -10.88 -5.75 0.09
N LYS A 50 -9.83 -4.92 0.08
CA LYS A 50 -8.64 -5.08 0.92
C LYS A 50 -8.69 -4.18 2.15
N ARG A 51 -8.21 -4.70 3.27
CA ARG A 51 -7.93 -3.91 4.47
C ARG A 51 -6.67 -3.09 4.25
N VAL A 52 -6.77 -1.78 4.41
CA VAL A 52 -5.66 -0.85 4.16
C VAL A 52 -5.67 0.32 5.12
N THR A 53 -4.51 0.94 5.29
CA THR A 53 -4.34 2.24 5.96
C THR A 53 -3.49 3.15 5.09
N ALA A 54 -3.53 4.46 5.31
CA ALA A 54 -2.75 5.42 4.53
C ALA A 54 -2.70 6.79 5.22
N TYR A 55 -1.96 7.72 4.63
CA TYR A 55 -2.05 9.12 5.02
C TYR A 55 -3.49 9.62 4.88
N LYS A 56 -3.94 10.44 5.84
CA LYS A 56 -5.33 10.89 5.95
C LYS A 56 -5.92 11.49 4.67
N ALA A 57 -5.11 12.15 3.84
CA ALA A 57 -5.58 12.77 2.60
C ALA A 57 -5.91 11.73 1.50
N VAL A 58 -5.41 10.50 1.60
CA VAL A 58 -5.64 9.40 0.65
C VAL A 58 -6.82 8.51 1.08
N LYS A 59 -7.35 8.73 2.29
CA LYS A 59 -8.43 7.91 2.88
C LYS A 59 -9.64 7.81 1.96
N ASP A 60 -10.16 8.93 1.49
CA ASP A 60 -11.41 8.96 0.74
C ASP A 60 -11.23 8.32 -0.64
N ASP A 61 -10.07 8.50 -1.28
CA ASP A 61 -9.71 7.81 -2.52
C ASP A 61 -9.70 6.29 -2.35
N LEU A 62 -9.16 5.79 -1.22
CA LEU A 62 -9.13 4.35 -0.93
C LEU A 62 -10.53 3.79 -0.74
N ILE A 63 -11.38 4.49 0.02
CA ILE A 63 -12.76 4.08 0.25
C ILE A 63 -13.54 4.06 -1.07
N ASN A 64 -13.39 5.10 -1.90
CA ASN A 64 -14.03 5.19 -3.21
C ASN A 64 -13.53 4.09 -4.17
N ALA A 65 -12.27 3.66 -4.05
CA ALA A 65 -11.72 2.53 -4.78
C ALA A 65 -12.18 1.15 -4.23
N GLY A 66 -13.01 1.14 -3.20
CA GLY A 66 -13.61 -0.07 -2.61
C GLY A 66 -12.74 -0.75 -1.54
N ALA A 67 -11.77 -0.04 -0.97
CA ALA A 67 -10.96 -0.56 0.12
C ALA A 67 -11.66 -0.44 1.48
N MET A 68 -11.33 -1.33 2.41
CA MET A 68 -11.74 -1.25 3.81
C MET A 68 -10.66 -0.47 4.58
N PHE A 69 -10.87 0.84 4.73
CA PHE A 69 -9.90 1.71 5.41
C PHE A 69 -9.93 1.54 6.93
N GLU A 70 -8.77 1.32 7.54
CA GLU A 70 -8.56 1.21 8.99
C GLU A 70 -7.62 2.32 9.47
N ASN A 71 -8.02 3.13 10.45
CA ASN A 71 -7.14 4.15 11.01
C ASN A 71 -6.20 3.57 12.08
N VAL A 72 -5.27 2.73 11.67
CA VAL A 72 -4.26 2.07 12.52
C VAL A 72 -2.84 2.28 11.95
N PRO A 73 -1.77 2.14 12.77
CA PRO A 73 -0.39 2.42 12.34
C PRO A 73 0.01 1.71 11.06
N ALA A 74 -0.23 0.40 11.00
CA ALA A 74 0.01 -0.41 9.82
C ALA A 74 -1.00 -1.56 9.73
N VAL A 75 -1.28 -2.01 8.50
CA VAL A 75 -2.22 -3.11 8.19
C VAL A 75 -1.53 -4.09 7.26
N ARG A 76 -1.68 -5.39 7.52
CA ARG A 76 -1.34 -6.48 6.59
C ARG A 76 -2.61 -7.24 6.19
N ASP A 77 -2.84 -7.36 4.89
CA ASP A 77 -3.89 -8.17 4.26
C ASP A 77 -3.23 -9.10 3.22
N GLY A 78 -2.95 -10.34 3.65
CA GLY A 78 -2.15 -11.29 2.87
C GLY A 78 -0.74 -10.77 2.60
N ASN A 79 -0.41 -10.58 1.32
CA ASN A 79 0.86 -10.03 0.84
C ASN A 79 0.84 -8.50 0.65
N LEU A 80 -0.28 -7.82 0.93
CA LEU A 80 -0.37 -6.35 0.90
C LEU A 80 -0.16 -5.77 2.30
N ILE A 81 0.77 -4.81 2.43
CA ILE A 81 1.07 -4.14 3.70
C ILE A 81 0.98 -2.63 3.50
N THR A 82 0.30 -1.92 4.40
CA THR A 82 0.15 -0.46 4.31
C THR A 82 0.40 0.23 5.63
N GLY A 83 0.84 1.50 5.62
CA GLY A 83 1.09 2.34 6.80
C GLY A 83 0.71 3.81 6.59
N ARG A 84 0.50 4.60 7.65
CA ARG A 84 -0.04 5.98 7.51
C ARG A 84 0.99 7.08 7.42
N VAL A 85 1.97 7.09 8.31
CA VAL A 85 2.91 8.21 8.49
C VAL A 85 4.31 7.71 8.90
N PRO A 86 5.36 8.55 8.83
CA PRO A 86 6.70 8.15 9.27
C PRO A 86 6.76 7.62 10.71
N ASP A 87 5.93 8.14 11.61
CA ASP A 87 5.88 7.67 13.00
C ASP A 87 5.43 6.21 13.12
N ASP A 88 4.71 5.68 12.13
CA ASP A 88 4.26 4.28 12.08
C ASP A 88 5.28 3.35 11.37
N LEU A 89 6.48 3.85 11.04
CA LEU A 89 7.55 3.03 10.44
C LEU A 89 7.92 1.80 11.27
N PRO A 90 7.99 1.84 12.62
CA PRO A 90 8.29 0.65 13.42
C PRO A 90 7.31 -0.50 13.13
N GLU A 91 6.00 -0.26 13.20
CA GLU A 91 4.95 -1.25 12.96
C GLU A 91 4.93 -1.68 11.49
N PHE A 92 5.05 -0.73 10.57
CA PHE A 92 5.09 -1.01 9.13
C PHE A 92 6.27 -1.91 8.75
N CYS A 93 7.48 -1.59 9.22
CA CYS A 93 8.69 -2.38 8.97
C CYS A 93 8.61 -3.75 9.64
N GLN A 94 8.07 -3.85 10.86
CA GLN A 94 7.85 -5.14 11.52
C GLN A 94 6.94 -6.06 10.69
N LEU A 95 5.81 -5.56 10.19
CA LEU A 95 4.93 -6.36 9.33
C LEU A 95 5.63 -6.84 8.05
N ILE A 96 6.47 -6.00 7.44
CA ILE A 96 7.25 -6.38 6.25
C ILE A 96 8.26 -7.47 6.60
N ILE A 97 9.01 -7.31 7.68
CA ILE A 97 10.01 -8.29 8.13
C ILE A 97 9.34 -9.64 8.42
N SER A 98 8.23 -9.64 9.16
CA SER A 98 7.46 -10.85 9.43
C SER A 98 6.99 -11.52 8.14
N ALA A 99 6.42 -10.75 7.20
CA ALA A 99 5.95 -11.30 5.92
C ALA A 99 7.07 -11.90 5.06
N LEU A 100 8.28 -11.34 5.11
CA LEU A 100 9.44 -11.86 4.38
C LEU A 100 10.12 -13.04 5.08
N SER A 101 9.85 -13.23 6.38
CA SER A 101 10.43 -14.33 7.18
C SER A 101 9.55 -15.59 7.19
N GLU A 102 8.36 -15.50 6.59
CA GLU A 102 7.42 -16.62 6.42
C GLU A 102 7.68 -17.42 5.12
N GLU A 103 8.79 -17.16 4.42
CA GLU A 103 9.26 -17.90 3.22
C GLU A 103 10.07 -19.16 3.56
#